data_AF-A0A3L6KQR7-F1
#
_entry.id   AF-A0A3L6KQR7-F1
#
_cell.length_a   1.000
_cell.length_b   1.000
_cell.length_c   1.000
_cell.angle_alpha   90.00
_cell.angle_beta   90.00
_cell.angle_gamma   90.00
#
_symmetry.space_group_name_H-M   'P 1'
#
loop_
_entity.id
_entity.type
_entity.pdbx_description
1 polymer ?
#
loop_
_entity_poly.entity_id
_entity_poly.type
_entity_poly.pdbx_seq_one_letter_code
_entity_poly.pdbx_strand_id
1 'polypeptide(L)'
;MRKEIVYLNFLLLGLTTAEIKTNDEVADGVSDLCKEAYYLTKLMTHIATTADSADTAIQRTETDAAQWQLASAGSDDATTRCLYQALSQKSSAHATTARQKAKAAKSAAAKAVQKLAEHIGIINAAVATTALKLAETGNDHSAPDTSSVKLSLKLTAGGAPVCTPPANIGELAAGKTEIAYSRLAKLKLTATAKLLSAGKKLYLTIGGLTSCTRHAAENQDMATTLASCSQTGSSRTPEGSQGIALESYTTTADPLFNGDDPSKGCVASDLKEDSEENRIHNLRHLICQALNSRPIIPEDLRATSGDRLAADATIRNYVRNCVPELQKLKSSDEGQDKTTIETFVKEKYGKNNEEFKQRFVESLTKLRPVVRAGKTSEPTELTKISGGAFDATISHAEGKRNAKEADTEKKSGFTAAIDSKTTEDKCKDKPQGDCKEENGCEFKEGKCQVKVTTTTGTDGKTTNTTGSNSLVINK
;
A
#
# COMPACT_ATOMS: atom_id res chain seq x y z
N MET A 1 30.06 7.10 4.55
CA MET A 1 29.54 8.19 3.70
C MET A 1 28.78 7.57 2.52
N ARG A 2 27.49 7.27 2.68
CA ARG A 2 26.59 6.87 1.59
C ARG A 2 25.70 8.09 1.31
N LYS A 3 25.80 8.66 0.11
CA LYS A 3 24.88 9.69 -0.36
C LYS A 3 23.61 8.98 -0.83
N GLU A 4 22.56 9.03 -0.03
CA GLU A 4 21.21 8.70 -0.49
C GLU A 4 20.71 9.85 -1.36
N ILE A 5 20.47 9.57 -2.64
CA ILE A 5 19.73 10.47 -3.54
C ILE A 5 18.27 10.05 -3.41
N VAL A 6 17.55 10.67 -2.48
CA VAL A 6 16.09 10.62 -2.41
C VAL A 6 15.56 11.74 -3.31
N TYR A 7 15.18 11.40 -4.54
CA TYR A 7 14.39 12.31 -5.36
C TYR A 7 12.97 12.36 -4.82
N LEU A 8 12.73 13.33 -3.95
CA LEU A 8 11.43 13.64 -3.37
C LEU A 8 10.68 14.60 -4.31
N ASN A 9 9.92 14.06 -5.27
CA ASN A 9 8.92 14.85 -6.00
C ASN A 9 7.63 14.90 -5.18
N PHE A 10 7.53 15.88 -4.29
CA PHE A 10 6.28 16.29 -3.65
C PHE A 10 5.46 17.10 -4.66
N LEU A 11 4.37 16.52 -5.15
CA LEU A 11 3.31 17.26 -5.83
C LEU A 11 1.96 16.59 -5.52
N LEU A 12 1.37 16.98 -4.38
CA LEU A 12 -0.05 16.83 -4.10
C LEU A 12 -0.75 18.03 -4.77
N LEU A 13 -1.00 17.91 -6.06
CA LEU A 13 -1.98 18.72 -6.79
C LEU A 13 -2.90 17.73 -7.50
N GLY A 14 -4.20 18.02 -7.49
CA GLY A 14 -5.15 17.35 -8.36
C GLY A 14 -4.67 17.51 -9.80
N LEU A 15 -3.95 16.51 -10.29
CA LEU A 15 -3.51 16.44 -11.67
C LEU A 15 -4.75 16.11 -12.49
N THR A 16 -5.34 17.13 -13.08
CA THR A 16 -5.88 16.96 -14.44
C THR A 16 -4.70 16.48 -15.28
N THR A 17 -4.55 15.17 -15.43
CA THR A 17 -3.48 14.59 -16.26
C THR A 17 -3.72 15.08 -17.67
N ALA A 18 -2.78 15.86 -18.18
CA ALA A 18 -2.84 16.35 -19.55
C ALA A 18 -2.71 15.17 -20.53
N GLU A 19 -3.39 15.27 -21.66
CA GLU A 19 -3.26 14.35 -22.80
C GLU A 19 -1.79 14.17 -23.19
N ILE A 20 -1.36 12.91 -23.40
CA ILE A 20 0.00 12.61 -23.82
C ILE A 20 0.11 12.92 -25.32
N LYS A 21 0.68 14.09 -25.64
CA LYS A 21 0.86 14.53 -27.04
C LYS A 21 1.85 13.66 -27.84
N THR A 22 2.79 13.02 -27.15
CA THR A 22 3.84 12.18 -27.76
C THR A 22 4.24 11.07 -26.79
N ASN A 23 4.34 9.84 -27.31
CA ASN A 23 4.74 8.66 -26.54
C ASN A 23 6.15 8.81 -25.97
N ASP A 24 6.51 7.92 -25.04
CA ASP A 24 7.88 7.76 -24.57
C ASP A 24 8.82 7.34 -25.72
N GLU A 25 9.85 8.16 -25.98
CA GLU A 25 10.80 7.94 -27.08
C GLU A 25 11.58 6.62 -26.94
N VAL A 26 11.81 6.16 -25.70
CA VAL A 26 12.48 4.89 -25.45
C VAL A 26 11.59 3.71 -25.84
N ALA A 27 10.28 3.79 -25.55
CA ALA A 27 9.30 2.81 -26.01
C ALA A 27 9.19 2.78 -27.54
N ASP A 28 9.21 3.96 -28.18
CA ASP A 28 9.17 4.07 -29.64
C ASP A 28 10.43 3.47 -30.30
N GLY A 29 11.58 3.57 -29.63
CA GLY A 29 12.87 3.02 -30.04
C GLY A 29 12.97 1.49 -30.04
N VAL A 30 11.96 0.77 -29.54
CA VAL A 30 11.92 -0.70 -29.58
C VAL A 30 11.78 -1.17 -31.03
N SER A 31 12.83 -1.78 -31.58
CA SER A 31 12.94 -2.18 -32.99
C SER A 31 13.12 -3.68 -33.23
N ASP A 32 13.34 -4.45 -32.17
CA ASP A 32 13.60 -5.88 -32.22
C ASP A 32 13.24 -6.55 -30.89
N LEU A 33 13.26 -7.88 -30.87
CA LEU A 33 12.90 -8.70 -29.71
C LEU A 33 13.79 -8.45 -28.49
N CYS A 34 15.09 -8.21 -28.68
CA CYS A 34 16.01 -7.98 -27.58
C CYS A 34 15.75 -6.62 -26.92
N LYS A 35 15.42 -5.60 -27.71
CA LYS A 35 14.97 -4.30 -27.21
C LYS A 35 13.60 -4.37 -26.54
N GLU A 36 12.66 -5.16 -27.06
CA GLU A 36 11.35 -5.37 -26.42
C GLU A 36 11.55 -5.99 -25.02
N ALA A 37 12.28 -7.11 -24.94
CA ALA A 37 12.57 -7.77 -23.66
C ALA A 37 13.28 -6.84 -22.66
N TYR A 38 14.26 -6.05 -23.13
CA TYR A 38 14.96 -5.08 -22.31
C TYR A 38 14.04 -3.98 -21.77
N TYR A 39 13.22 -3.37 -22.64
CA TYR A 39 12.27 -2.34 -22.25
C TYR A 39 11.27 -2.89 -21.22
N LEU A 40 10.67 -4.05 -21.50
CA LEU A 40 9.69 -4.67 -20.62
C LEU A 40 10.28 -5.07 -19.27
N THR A 41 11.56 -5.44 -19.22
CA THR A 41 12.28 -5.68 -17.94
C THR A 41 12.38 -4.40 -17.10
N LYS A 42 12.65 -3.25 -17.73
CA LYS A 42 12.67 -1.96 -17.04
C LYS A 42 11.27 -1.54 -16.58
N LEU A 43 10.26 -1.71 -17.43
CA LEU A 43 8.87 -1.45 -17.07
C LEU A 43 8.39 -2.33 -15.91
N MET A 44 8.68 -3.62 -15.94
CA MET A 44 8.41 -4.56 -14.85
C MET A 44 9.03 -4.09 -13.53
N THR A 45 10.29 -3.65 -13.56
CA THR A 45 10.99 -3.10 -12.39
C THR A 45 10.35 -1.81 -11.90
N HIS A 46 9.94 -0.91 -12.81
CA HIS A 46 9.27 0.33 -12.45
C HIS A 46 7.92 0.08 -11.79
N ILE A 47 7.11 -0.84 -12.33
CA ILE A 47 5.81 -1.22 -11.76
C ILE A 47 5.99 -1.78 -10.34
N ALA A 48 6.94 -2.70 -10.15
CA ALA A 48 7.21 -3.28 -8.84
C ALA A 48 7.66 -2.22 -7.82
N THR A 49 8.67 -1.42 -8.16
CA THR A 49 9.21 -0.40 -7.25
C THR A 49 8.21 0.72 -6.94
N THR A 50 7.37 1.11 -7.90
CA THR A 50 6.32 2.10 -7.68
C THR A 50 5.28 1.58 -6.71
N ALA A 51 4.87 0.31 -6.80
CA ALA A 51 3.89 -0.29 -5.89
C ALA A 51 4.39 -0.36 -4.44
N ASP A 52 5.70 -0.47 -4.23
CA ASP A 52 6.32 -0.52 -2.89
C ASP A 52 6.67 0.86 -2.31
N SER A 53 6.63 1.93 -3.13
CA SER A 53 7.14 3.26 -2.77
C SER A 53 6.51 3.91 -1.54
N ALA A 54 5.30 3.51 -1.14
CA ALA A 54 4.59 4.09 0.00
C ALA A 54 4.83 3.39 1.35
N ASP A 55 5.44 2.20 1.37
CA ASP A 55 5.48 1.36 2.59
C ASP A 55 6.18 2.07 3.76
N THR A 56 7.37 2.61 3.54
CA THR A 56 8.14 3.31 4.57
C THR A 56 7.39 4.53 5.09
N ALA A 57 6.71 5.27 4.22
CA ALA A 57 5.92 6.43 4.61
C ALA A 57 4.70 6.01 5.44
N ILE A 58 4.00 4.95 5.05
CA ILE A 58 2.87 4.37 5.80
C ILE A 58 3.31 3.95 7.21
N GLN A 59 4.39 3.17 7.33
CA GLN A 59 4.92 2.72 8.62
C GLN A 59 5.33 3.89 9.52
N ARG A 60 5.95 4.92 8.93
CA ARG A 60 6.30 6.13 9.65
C ARG A 60 5.06 6.88 10.15
N THR A 61 4.04 7.07 9.31
CA THR A 61 2.79 7.72 9.70
C THR A 61 2.06 6.96 10.81
N GLU A 62 2.09 5.62 10.80
CA GLU A 62 1.55 4.79 11.89
C GLU A 62 2.31 4.98 13.20
N THR A 63 3.63 5.03 13.12
CA THR A 63 4.49 5.33 14.28
C THR A 63 4.18 6.73 14.83
N ASP A 64 4.02 7.71 13.96
CA ASP A 64 3.66 9.08 14.33
C ASP A 64 2.29 9.11 15.00
N ALA A 65 1.29 8.41 14.46
CA ALA A 65 -0.04 8.31 15.04
C ALA A 65 0.00 7.78 16.49
N ALA A 66 0.78 6.73 16.74
CA ALA A 66 0.98 6.14 18.06
C ALA A 66 1.69 7.12 19.01
N GLN A 67 2.73 7.81 18.53
CA GLN A 67 3.44 8.79 19.35
C GLN A 67 2.56 9.99 19.73
N TRP A 68 1.73 10.47 18.82
CA TRP A 68 0.72 11.48 19.12
C TRP A 68 -0.30 10.99 20.15
N GLN A 69 -0.72 9.74 20.08
CA GLN A 69 -1.63 9.16 21.06
C GLN A 69 -1.00 9.05 22.46
N LEU A 70 0.27 8.65 22.55
CA LEU A 70 1.01 8.64 23.81
C LEU A 70 1.21 10.05 24.38
N ALA A 71 1.47 11.04 23.52
CA ALA A 71 1.60 12.42 23.93
C ALA A 71 0.29 12.98 24.50
N SER A 72 -0.83 12.65 23.86
CA SER A 72 -2.19 12.91 24.35
C SER A 72 -2.43 12.27 25.73
N ALA A 73 -2.05 11.00 25.91
CA ALA A 73 -2.16 10.31 27.20
C ALA A 73 -1.28 10.91 28.31
N GLY A 74 -0.10 11.44 27.95
CA GLY A 74 0.80 12.13 28.87
C GLY A 74 0.41 13.57 29.19
N SER A 75 -0.63 14.12 28.56
CA SER A 75 -1.02 15.53 28.71
C SER A 75 -2.14 15.71 29.74
N ASP A 76 -1.85 16.44 30.82
CA ASP A 76 -2.86 16.83 31.81
C ASP A 76 -3.83 17.91 31.27
N ASP A 77 -3.31 18.87 30.51
CA ASP A 77 -4.10 19.93 29.87
C ASP A 77 -5.06 19.37 28.81
N ALA A 78 -6.34 19.73 28.94
CA ALA A 78 -7.39 19.21 28.06
C ALA A 78 -7.21 19.66 26.60
N THR A 79 -6.82 20.91 26.40
CA THR A 79 -6.59 21.46 25.07
C THR A 79 -5.43 20.75 24.37
N THR A 80 -4.27 20.65 25.03
CA THR A 80 -3.07 19.99 24.50
C THR A 80 -3.34 18.53 24.18
N ARG A 81 -4.07 17.83 25.06
CA ARG A 81 -4.52 16.46 24.81
C ARG A 81 -5.36 16.36 23.54
N CYS A 82 -6.35 17.23 23.38
CA CYS A 82 -7.19 17.27 22.18
C CYS A 82 -6.39 17.55 20.90
N LEU A 83 -5.38 18.42 20.96
CA LEU A 83 -4.51 18.71 19.81
C LEU A 83 -3.69 17.48 19.41
N TYR A 84 -2.99 16.83 20.35
CA TYR A 84 -2.28 15.59 20.05
C TYR A 84 -3.21 14.49 19.54
N GLN A 85 -4.41 14.37 20.10
CA GLN A 85 -5.37 13.38 19.64
C GLN A 85 -5.84 13.67 18.21
N ALA A 86 -6.02 14.94 17.82
CA ALA A 86 -6.34 15.32 16.44
C ALA A 86 -5.24 14.89 15.45
N LEU A 87 -3.96 15.12 15.80
CA LEU A 87 -2.81 14.67 15.00
C LEU A 87 -2.75 13.14 14.88
N SER A 88 -3.04 12.43 15.97
CA SER A 88 -3.11 10.97 16.00
C SER A 88 -4.20 10.44 15.06
N GLN A 89 -5.40 11.02 15.13
CA GLN A 89 -6.52 10.62 14.28
C GLN A 89 -6.25 10.91 12.80
N LYS A 90 -5.73 12.11 12.47
CA LYS A 90 -5.36 12.45 11.08
C LYS A 90 -4.30 11.49 10.53
N SER A 91 -3.25 11.21 11.31
CA SER A 91 -2.18 10.27 10.92
C SER A 91 -2.74 8.87 10.68
N SER A 92 -3.57 8.35 11.59
CA SER A 92 -4.22 7.04 11.46
C SER A 92 -5.12 6.95 10.22
N ALA A 93 -5.91 7.99 9.93
CA ALA A 93 -6.77 8.04 8.76
C ALA A 93 -5.96 8.07 7.44
N HIS A 94 -4.88 8.87 7.41
CA HIS A 94 -3.96 8.93 6.27
C HIS A 94 -3.28 7.59 6.03
N ALA A 95 -2.71 6.96 7.08
CA ALA A 95 -2.07 5.65 6.97
C ALA A 95 -3.06 4.57 6.50
N THR A 96 -4.29 4.56 7.03
CA THR A 96 -5.32 3.58 6.63
C THR A 96 -5.68 3.73 5.16
N THR A 97 -5.93 4.95 4.70
CA THR A 97 -6.26 5.24 3.29
C THR A 97 -5.10 4.86 2.37
N ALA A 98 -3.89 5.26 2.72
CA ALA A 98 -2.69 4.93 1.96
C ALA A 98 -2.43 3.42 1.90
N ARG A 99 -2.61 2.68 3.01
CA ARG A 99 -2.46 1.23 3.07
C ARG A 99 -3.46 0.51 2.16
N GLN A 100 -4.71 0.95 2.12
CA GLN A 100 -5.71 0.38 1.21
C GLN A 100 -5.32 0.58 -0.25
N LYS A 101 -4.86 1.79 -0.61
CA LYS A 101 -4.41 2.09 -1.98
C LYS A 101 -3.10 1.37 -2.34
N ALA A 102 -2.16 1.27 -1.41
CA ALA A 102 -0.92 0.49 -1.60
C ALA A 102 -1.21 -1.00 -1.79
N LYS A 103 -2.15 -1.57 -1.04
CA LYS A 103 -2.59 -2.97 -1.25
C LYS A 103 -3.17 -3.20 -2.64
N ALA A 104 -4.01 -2.28 -3.11
CA ALA A 104 -4.57 -2.35 -4.47
C ALA A 104 -3.47 -2.23 -5.54
N ALA A 105 -2.55 -1.27 -5.38
CA ALA A 105 -1.39 -1.07 -6.25
C ALA A 105 -0.50 -2.32 -6.34
N LYS A 106 -0.16 -2.93 -5.19
CA LYS A 106 0.63 -4.16 -5.12
C LYS A 106 -0.07 -5.34 -5.79
N SER A 107 -1.38 -5.49 -5.61
CA SER A 107 -2.15 -6.53 -6.28
C SER A 107 -2.13 -6.39 -7.80
N ALA A 108 -2.35 -5.17 -8.31
CA ALA A 108 -2.28 -4.88 -9.74
C ALA A 108 -0.86 -5.10 -10.29
N ALA A 109 0.16 -4.60 -9.57
CA ALA A 109 1.56 -4.77 -9.92
C ALA A 109 1.98 -6.24 -9.97
N ALA A 110 1.60 -7.06 -8.99
CA ALA A 110 1.95 -8.48 -8.95
C ALA A 110 1.43 -9.23 -10.20
N LYS A 111 0.18 -8.98 -10.60
CA LYS A 111 -0.41 -9.57 -11.81
C LYS A 111 0.31 -9.11 -13.08
N ALA A 112 0.59 -7.81 -13.19
CA ALA A 112 1.31 -7.25 -14.34
C ALA A 112 2.75 -7.77 -14.42
N VAL A 113 3.47 -7.80 -13.31
CA VAL A 113 4.85 -8.32 -13.21
C VAL A 113 4.90 -9.79 -13.60
N GLN A 114 3.95 -10.60 -13.14
CA GLN A 114 3.88 -12.01 -13.53
C GLN A 114 3.69 -12.15 -15.05
N LYS A 115 2.70 -11.48 -15.64
CA LYS A 115 2.45 -11.58 -17.09
C LYS A 115 3.56 -10.96 -17.95
N LEU A 116 4.22 -9.90 -17.47
CA LEU A 116 5.43 -9.37 -18.08
C LEU A 116 6.56 -10.39 -18.05
N ALA A 117 6.82 -11.04 -16.91
CA ALA A 117 7.84 -12.05 -16.78
C ALA A 117 7.59 -13.26 -17.70
N GLU A 118 6.34 -13.72 -17.81
CA GLU A 118 5.94 -14.77 -18.76
C GLU A 118 6.25 -14.36 -20.21
N HIS A 119 5.87 -13.14 -20.61
CA HIS A 119 6.09 -12.63 -21.95
C HIS A 119 7.58 -12.44 -22.28
N ILE A 120 8.33 -11.82 -21.36
CA ILE A 120 9.79 -11.68 -21.45
C ILE A 120 10.47 -13.04 -21.56
N GLY A 121 10.00 -14.04 -20.79
CA GLY A 121 10.50 -15.41 -20.86
C GLY A 121 10.31 -16.04 -22.24
N ILE A 122 9.15 -15.85 -22.87
CA ILE A 122 8.89 -16.34 -24.23
C ILE A 122 9.79 -15.64 -25.24
N ILE A 123 9.95 -14.32 -25.15
CA ILE A 123 10.86 -13.58 -26.04
C ILE A 123 12.29 -14.11 -25.89
N ASN A 124 12.77 -14.24 -24.66
CA ASN A 124 14.13 -14.71 -24.40
C ASN A 124 14.34 -16.15 -24.89
N ALA A 125 13.35 -17.02 -24.72
CA ALA A 125 13.39 -18.37 -25.27
C ALA A 125 13.46 -18.35 -26.81
N ALA A 126 12.62 -17.55 -27.47
CA ALA A 126 12.65 -17.39 -28.92
C ALA A 126 14.02 -16.91 -29.41
N VAL A 127 14.56 -15.85 -28.80
CA VAL A 127 15.91 -15.33 -29.11
C VAL A 127 16.98 -16.40 -28.87
N ALA A 128 16.93 -17.13 -27.75
CA ALA A 128 17.90 -18.17 -27.43
C ALA A 128 17.90 -19.32 -28.45
N THR A 129 16.72 -19.74 -28.94
CA THR A 129 16.64 -20.79 -29.98
C THR A 129 17.33 -20.37 -31.28
N THR A 130 17.42 -19.06 -31.57
CA THR A 130 18.17 -18.58 -32.72
C THR A 130 19.67 -18.79 -32.58
N ALA A 131 20.23 -18.89 -31.37
CA ALA A 131 21.65 -19.19 -31.20
C ALA A 131 22.01 -20.67 -31.40
N LEU A 132 21.02 -21.52 -31.71
CA LEU A 132 21.20 -22.95 -31.93
C LEU A 132 21.48 -23.28 -33.40
N LYS A 133 22.17 -24.39 -33.61
CA LYS A 133 22.41 -25.03 -34.91
C LYS A 133 22.19 -26.52 -34.86
N LEU A 134 21.92 -27.13 -36.02
CA LEU A 134 22.00 -28.58 -36.18
C LEU A 134 23.47 -29.01 -36.15
N ALA A 135 23.74 -30.12 -35.46
CA ALA A 135 24.99 -30.84 -35.49
C ALA A 135 24.73 -32.36 -35.48
N GLU A 136 25.70 -33.12 -35.94
CA GLU A 136 25.66 -34.58 -35.88
C GLU A 136 25.71 -35.10 -34.43
N THR A 137 25.05 -36.23 -34.21
CA THR A 137 25.09 -36.97 -32.94
C THR A 137 25.94 -38.22 -33.12
N GLY A 138 27.24 -38.08 -32.86
CA GLY A 138 28.17 -39.22 -32.92
C GLY A 138 28.15 -39.93 -34.26
N ASN A 139 28.40 -41.24 -34.23
CA ASN A 139 28.39 -42.09 -35.42
C ASN A 139 27.09 -42.90 -35.50
N ASP A 140 25.93 -42.29 -35.21
CA ASP A 140 24.66 -43.02 -35.14
C ASP A 140 23.85 -42.89 -36.45
N HIS A 141 24.53 -42.78 -37.60
CA HIS A 141 23.91 -42.68 -38.92
C HIS A 141 23.82 -44.06 -39.60
N SER A 142 22.84 -44.24 -40.48
CA SER A 142 22.67 -45.51 -41.23
C SER A 142 21.95 -45.33 -42.57
N ALA A 143 22.01 -46.36 -43.42
CA ALA A 143 21.23 -46.49 -44.65
C ALA A 143 20.41 -47.78 -44.55
N PRO A 144 19.25 -47.75 -43.85
CA PRO A 144 18.54 -48.98 -43.47
C PRO A 144 18.02 -49.77 -44.67
N ASP A 145 17.80 -49.10 -45.81
CA ASP A 145 17.41 -49.67 -47.10
C ASP A 145 18.11 -48.96 -48.28
N THR A 146 17.78 -49.37 -49.50
CA THR A 146 18.43 -48.89 -50.74
C THR A 146 17.96 -47.52 -51.22
N SER A 147 17.00 -46.91 -50.53
CA SER A 147 16.32 -45.67 -50.91
C SER A 147 16.25 -44.62 -49.80
N SER A 148 16.75 -44.94 -48.60
CA SER A 148 16.66 -44.04 -47.45
C SER A 148 17.96 -43.98 -46.66
N VAL A 149 18.18 -42.83 -46.02
CA VAL A 149 19.23 -42.60 -45.02
C VAL A 149 18.60 -42.15 -43.72
N LYS A 150 19.11 -42.66 -42.60
CA LYS A 150 18.78 -42.19 -41.25
C LYS A 150 19.93 -41.33 -40.75
N LEU A 151 19.62 -40.08 -40.42
CA LEU A 151 20.59 -39.13 -39.88
C LEU A 151 20.27 -38.78 -38.44
N SER A 152 21.23 -39.01 -37.56
CA SER A 152 21.12 -38.67 -36.14
C SER A 152 21.67 -37.27 -35.88
N LEU A 153 20.76 -36.33 -35.59
CA LEU A 153 21.08 -34.91 -35.40
C LEU A 153 20.68 -34.44 -34.01
N LYS A 154 21.40 -33.43 -33.51
CA LYS A 154 21.10 -32.72 -32.27
C LYS A 154 21.17 -31.21 -32.48
N LEU A 155 20.57 -30.48 -31.54
CA LEU A 155 20.78 -29.04 -31.42
C LEU A 155 22.03 -28.78 -30.57
N THR A 156 22.90 -27.89 -31.06
CA THR A 156 24.07 -27.40 -30.33
C THR A 156 24.16 -25.88 -30.42
N ALA A 157 24.90 -25.26 -29.50
CA ALA A 157 25.26 -23.86 -29.60
C ALA A 157 26.13 -23.58 -30.84
N GLY A 158 26.06 -22.35 -31.35
CA GLY A 158 26.93 -21.86 -32.44
C GLY A 158 26.18 -21.34 -33.66
N GLY A 159 24.86 -21.14 -33.58
CA GLY A 159 24.14 -20.28 -34.52
C GLY A 159 24.36 -18.81 -34.18
N ALA A 160 24.22 -17.91 -35.16
CA ALA A 160 24.24 -16.47 -34.90
C ALA A 160 22.90 -16.03 -34.27
N PRO A 161 22.93 -15.24 -33.16
CA PRO A 161 21.72 -14.74 -32.53
C PRO A 161 21.01 -13.74 -33.46
N VAL A 162 19.69 -13.66 -33.37
CA VAL A 162 18.90 -12.69 -34.17
C VAL A 162 19.11 -11.24 -33.75
N CYS A 163 19.40 -11.01 -32.47
CA CYS A 163 19.68 -9.69 -31.92
C CYS A 163 20.55 -9.83 -30.66
N THR A 164 21.12 -8.71 -30.21
CA THR A 164 21.88 -8.63 -28.96
C THR A 164 21.09 -7.79 -27.94
N PRO A 165 20.99 -8.23 -26.67
CA PRO A 165 20.39 -7.43 -25.61
C PRO A 165 21.07 -6.06 -25.49
N PRO A 166 20.29 -4.96 -25.42
CA PRO A 166 20.85 -3.64 -25.20
C PRO A 166 21.66 -3.55 -23.90
N ALA A 167 22.79 -2.86 -23.91
CA ALA A 167 23.58 -2.64 -22.70
C ALA A 167 23.01 -1.52 -21.82
N ASN A 168 22.31 -0.56 -22.42
CA ASN A 168 21.76 0.62 -21.75
C ASN A 168 20.56 1.22 -22.52
N ILE A 169 19.89 2.20 -21.92
CA ILE A 169 18.71 2.87 -22.52
C ILE A 169 19.05 3.65 -23.80
N GLY A 170 20.28 4.16 -23.94
CA GLY A 170 20.72 4.91 -25.11
C GLY A 170 20.72 4.12 -26.41
N GLU A 171 20.76 2.78 -26.34
CA GLU A 171 20.67 1.88 -27.50
C GLU A 171 19.23 1.67 -28.00
N LEU A 172 18.23 2.06 -27.20
CA LEU A 172 16.83 2.15 -27.61
C LEU A 172 16.54 3.54 -28.18
N ALA A 173 16.99 4.59 -27.51
CA ALA A 173 16.83 5.96 -27.96
C ALA A 173 18.09 6.79 -27.66
N ALA A 174 18.74 7.29 -28.73
CA ALA A 174 19.99 8.03 -28.62
C ALA A 174 19.84 9.26 -27.71
N GLY A 175 20.81 9.43 -26.80
CA GLY A 175 20.83 10.55 -25.84
C GLY A 175 19.91 10.40 -24.63
N LYS A 176 19.16 9.30 -24.50
CA LYS A 176 18.33 9.03 -23.31
C LYS A 176 19.05 8.16 -22.30
N THR A 177 18.85 8.48 -21.01
CA THR A 177 19.38 7.72 -19.87
C THR A 177 18.28 7.10 -18.99
N GLU A 178 17.02 7.50 -19.19
CA GLU A 178 15.86 7.05 -18.43
C GLU A 178 14.62 6.91 -19.32
N ILE A 179 13.63 6.14 -18.85
CA ILE A 179 12.32 5.97 -19.49
C ILE A 179 11.35 6.98 -18.89
N ALA A 180 10.62 7.72 -19.74
CA ALA A 180 9.63 8.68 -19.29
C ALA A 180 8.26 7.98 -19.09
N TYR A 181 8.12 7.20 -18.02
CA TYR A 181 6.89 6.42 -17.76
C TYR A 181 5.60 7.26 -17.66
N SER A 182 5.70 8.55 -17.33
CA SER A 182 4.55 9.48 -17.34
C SER A 182 4.04 9.82 -18.75
N ARG A 183 4.84 9.55 -19.79
CA ARG A 183 4.51 9.73 -21.22
C ARG A 183 4.26 8.41 -21.94
N LEU A 184 4.28 7.28 -21.22
CA LEU A 184 4.05 5.98 -21.82
C LEU A 184 2.57 5.83 -22.18
N ALA A 185 2.23 5.98 -23.46
CA ALA A 185 0.88 5.80 -23.99
C ALA A 185 0.76 4.49 -24.79
N LYS A 186 1.84 4.04 -25.44
CA LYS A 186 1.84 2.89 -26.36
C LYS A 186 3.03 1.97 -26.13
N LEU A 187 2.83 0.67 -26.37
CA LEU A 187 3.89 -0.34 -26.32
C LEU A 187 3.89 -1.19 -27.59
N LYS A 188 5.07 -1.55 -28.06
CA LYS A 188 5.25 -2.62 -29.05
C LYS A 188 5.32 -3.94 -28.29
N LEU A 189 4.34 -4.82 -28.50
CA LEU A 189 4.25 -6.14 -27.87
C LEU A 189 4.10 -7.20 -28.95
N THR A 190 5.07 -8.11 -29.06
CA THR A 190 5.05 -9.11 -30.13
C THR A 190 4.10 -10.26 -29.80
N ALA A 191 3.11 -10.53 -30.66
CA ALA A 191 2.18 -11.64 -30.45
C ALA A 191 2.91 -12.99 -30.36
N THR A 192 2.48 -13.85 -29.44
CA THR A 192 3.12 -15.16 -29.19
C THR A 192 3.16 -16.04 -30.44
N ALA A 193 2.12 -16.04 -31.27
CA ALA A 193 2.12 -16.74 -32.56
C ALA A 193 3.27 -16.28 -33.49
N LYS A 194 3.61 -14.98 -33.49
CA LYS A 194 4.76 -14.44 -34.24
C LYS A 194 6.10 -14.82 -33.61
N LEU A 195 6.17 -14.95 -32.29
CA LEU A 195 7.37 -15.44 -31.59
C LEU A 195 7.66 -16.92 -31.91
N LEU A 196 6.59 -17.71 -32.10
CA LEU A 196 6.70 -19.12 -32.49
C LEU A 196 7.05 -19.28 -33.99
N SER A 197 6.49 -18.44 -34.86
CA SER A 197 6.86 -18.42 -36.29
C SER A 197 8.25 -17.82 -36.55
N ALA A 198 8.76 -17.02 -35.60
CA ALA A 198 10.12 -16.52 -35.56
C ALA A 198 11.19 -17.59 -35.28
N GLY A 199 10.82 -18.86 -35.01
CA GLY A 199 11.81 -19.93 -34.89
C GLY A 199 12.69 -20.04 -36.14
N LYS A 200 14.01 -20.12 -35.98
CA LYS A 200 14.93 -20.39 -37.10
C LYS A 200 14.46 -21.63 -37.84
N LYS A 201 14.33 -21.51 -39.16
CA LYS A 201 14.13 -22.68 -40.01
C LYS A 201 15.48 -23.41 -40.14
N LEU A 202 15.59 -24.52 -39.42
CA LEU A 202 16.73 -25.41 -39.52
C LEU A 202 16.48 -26.33 -40.71
N TYR A 203 17.36 -26.26 -41.71
CA TYR A 203 17.28 -27.09 -42.89
C TYR A 203 18.51 -27.96 -43.02
N LEU A 204 18.27 -29.19 -43.47
CA LEU A 204 19.31 -30.07 -43.97
C LEU A 204 18.96 -30.35 -45.43
N THR A 205 19.80 -29.87 -46.34
CA THR A 205 19.58 -30.10 -47.78
C THR A 205 20.44 -31.27 -48.22
N ILE A 206 19.79 -32.35 -48.67
CA ILE A 206 20.42 -33.52 -49.28
C ILE A 206 19.85 -33.63 -50.68
N GLY A 207 20.68 -33.49 -51.71
CA GLY A 207 20.25 -33.47 -53.11
C GLY A 207 20.64 -34.74 -53.88
N GLY A 208 19.84 -35.09 -54.88
CA GLY A 208 20.24 -35.96 -55.98
C GLY A 208 20.40 -37.45 -55.66
N LEU A 209 20.02 -37.96 -54.48
CA LEU A 209 20.17 -39.38 -54.14
C LEU A 209 19.30 -40.28 -55.04
N THR A 210 19.92 -41.28 -55.67
CA THR A 210 19.21 -42.25 -56.54
C THR A 210 19.22 -43.69 -56.03
N SER A 211 20.21 -44.08 -55.24
CA SER A 211 20.25 -45.36 -54.53
C SER A 211 21.25 -45.27 -53.40
N CYS A 212 21.12 -46.12 -52.37
CA CYS A 212 22.10 -46.26 -51.30
C CYS A 212 22.51 -47.72 -51.11
N THR A 213 23.75 -47.93 -50.70
CA THR A 213 24.22 -49.25 -50.26
C THR A 213 23.69 -49.49 -48.86
N ARG A 214 22.93 -50.57 -48.68
CA ARG A 214 22.30 -50.89 -47.39
C ARG A 214 23.36 -51.12 -46.32
N HIS A 215 23.21 -50.41 -45.21
CA HIS A 215 23.95 -50.63 -43.97
C HIS A 215 23.01 -50.45 -42.78
N ALA A 216 22.56 -51.58 -42.22
CA ALA A 216 21.49 -51.59 -41.22
C ALA A 216 21.96 -51.19 -39.80
N ALA A 217 23.27 -51.23 -39.52
CA ALA A 217 23.80 -50.86 -38.22
C ALA A 217 23.95 -49.34 -38.10
N GLU A 218 23.47 -48.76 -37.01
CA GLU A 218 23.58 -47.33 -36.68
C GLU A 218 24.93 -47.06 -36.01
N ASN A 219 26.00 -47.13 -36.78
CA ASN A 219 27.37 -46.97 -36.27
C ASN A 219 28.31 -46.22 -37.24
N GLN A 220 27.77 -45.53 -38.23
CA GLN A 220 28.53 -44.80 -39.24
C GLN A 220 28.49 -43.29 -38.97
N ASP A 221 29.56 -42.59 -39.32
CA ASP A 221 29.53 -41.14 -39.42
C ASP A 221 28.66 -40.67 -40.61
N MET A 222 28.26 -39.41 -40.61
CA MET A 222 27.36 -38.86 -41.62
C MET A 222 27.97 -38.87 -43.03
N ALA A 223 29.28 -38.59 -43.15
CA ALA A 223 29.97 -38.54 -44.43
C ALA A 223 30.02 -39.93 -45.07
N THR A 224 30.34 -40.97 -44.30
CA THR A 224 30.36 -42.37 -44.73
C THR A 224 28.98 -42.86 -45.12
N THR A 225 27.94 -42.52 -44.33
CA THR A 225 26.55 -42.85 -44.65
C THR A 225 26.11 -42.22 -45.97
N LEU A 226 26.43 -40.94 -46.19
CA LEU A 226 26.02 -40.22 -47.40
C LEU A 226 26.86 -40.61 -48.63
N ALA A 227 28.13 -41.00 -48.44
CA ALA A 227 28.98 -41.56 -49.49
C ALA A 227 28.51 -42.94 -49.98
N SER A 228 27.73 -43.66 -49.16
CA SER A 228 27.11 -44.93 -49.57
C SER A 228 25.99 -44.76 -50.61
N CYS A 229 25.55 -43.52 -50.85
CA CYS A 229 24.49 -43.19 -51.76
C CYS A 229 25.00 -42.67 -53.12
N SER A 230 24.46 -43.21 -54.21
CA SER A 230 24.64 -42.68 -55.56
C SER A 230 23.86 -41.37 -55.74
N GLN A 231 24.46 -40.40 -56.43
CA GLN A 231 23.82 -39.13 -56.76
C GLN A 231 23.72 -38.92 -58.27
N THR A 232 22.59 -38.42 -58.78
CA THR A 232 22.49 -37.89 -60.15
C THR A 232 23.08 -36.47 -60.23
N GLY A 233 24.08 -36.27 -61.09
CA GLY A 233 24.77 -35.00 -61.29
C GLY A 233 26.09 -34.87 -60.49
N SER A 234 26.82 -33.76 -60.68
CA SER A 234 28.09 -33.51 -60.00
C SER A 234 27.93 -33.55 -58.48
N SER A 235 28.64 -34.49 -57.83
CA SER A 235 28.69 -34.73 -56.39
C SER A 235 28.65 -33.43 -55.57
N ARG A 236 27.59 -33.23 -54.78
CA ARG A 236 27.59 -32.20 -53.74
C ARG A 236 27.59 -32.88 -52.37
N THR A 237 28.56 -32.51 -51.54
CA THR A 237 28.54 -32.85 -50.12
C THR A 237 27.30 -32.21 -49.47
N PRO A 238 26.56 -32.95 -48.62
CA PRO A 238 25.44 -32.39 -47.87
C PRO A 238 25.91 -31.26 -46.98
N GLU A 239 25.46 -30.05 -47.27
CA GLU A 239 25.71 -28.87 -46.44
C GLU A 239 24.49 -28.65 -45.55
N GLY A 240 24.65 -28.92 -44.26
CA GLY A 240 23.73 -28.40 -43.25
C GLY A 240 23.85 -26.87 -43.24
N SER A 241 22.82 -26.19 -43.74
CA SER A 241 22.78 -24.73 -43.74
C SER A 241 21.69 -24.24 -42.79
N GLN A 242 21.99 -23.15 -42.09
CA GLN A 242 20.99 -22.49 -41.27
C GLN A 242 20.44 -21.32 -42.07
N GLY A 243 19.12 -21.30 -42.29
CA GLY A 243 18.43 -20.09 -42.71
C GLY A 243 18.14 -19.25 -41.48
N ILE A 244 18.86 -18.13 -41.31
CA ILE A 244 18.43 -17.10 -40.36
C ILE A 244 17.44 -16.19 -41.10
N ALA A 245 16.18 -16.58 -41.07
CA ALA A 245 15.10 -15.68 -41.45
C ALA A 245 14.09 -15.72 -40.31
N LEU A 246 14.31 -14.88 -39.29
CA LEU A 246 13.16 -14.37 -38.55
C LEU A 246 12.37 -13.54 -39.56
N GLU A 247 11.05 -13.69 -39.59
CA GLU A 247 10.23 -12.62 -40.17
C GLU A 247 10.62 -11.31 -39.49
N SER A 248 10.77 -10.24 -40.28
CA SER A 248 11.17 -8.94 -39.76
C SER A 248 10.28 -8.56 -38.57
N TYR A 249 10.88 -7.98 -37.54
CA TYR A 249 10.14 -7.44 -36.39
C TYR A 249 9.17 -6.36 -36.90
N THR A 250 7.89 -6.72 -37.01
CA THR A 250 6.82 -5.91 -37.63
C THR A 250 5.78 -5.44 -36.61
N THR A 251 6.12 -5.50 -35.32
CA THR A 251 5.18 -5.16 -34.25
C THR A 251 4.88 -3.66 -34.24
N THR A 252 3.59 -3.32 -34.31
CA THR A 252 3.08 -1.96 -34.19
C THR A 252 2.97 -1.55 -32.73
N ALA A 253 3.07 -0.25 -32.46
CA ALA A 253 2.85 0.29 -31.13
C ALA A 253 1.34 0.31 -30.82
N ASP A 254 0.94 -0.45 -29.82
CA ASP A 254 -0.44 -0.61 -29.38
C ASP A 254 -0.73 0.32 -28.19
N PRO A 255 -1.91 0.98 -28.15
CA PRO A 255 -2.28 1.88 -27.06
C PRO A 255 -2.56 1.15 -25.75
N LEU A 256 -2.11 1.72 -24.63
CA LEU A 256 -2.47 1.26 -23.29
C LEU A 256 -3.76 1.92 -22.80
N PHE A 257 -3.93 3.20 -23.12
CA PHE A 257 -5.02 4.04 -22.61
C PHE A 257 -5.91 4.59 -23.73
N ASN A 258 -7.18 4.83 -23.43
CA ASN A 258 -8.12 5.39 -24.41
C ASN A 258 -7.69 6.79 -24.84
N GLY A 259 -7.55 7.02 -26.15
CA GLY A 259 -7.09 8.29 -26.69
C GLY A 259 -5.72 8.73 -26.17
N ASP A 260 -4.84 7.76 -25.87
CA ASP A 260 -3.47 8.00 -25.38
C ASP A 260 -3.43 8.81 -24.06
N ASP A 261 -4.48 8.74 -23.24
CA ASP A 261 -4.63 9.51 -22.00
C ASP A 261 -4.87 8.59 -20.79
N PRO A 262 -3.93 8.52 -19.82
CA PRO A 262 -4.06 7.70 -18.62
C PRO A 262 -5.34 7.94 -17.81
N SER A 263 -5.94 9.13 -17.88
CA SER A 263 -7.22 9.42 -17.20
C SER A 263 -8.45 8.84 -17.87
N LYS A 264 -8.38 8.45 -19.14
CA LYS A 264 -9.51 7.91 -19.91
C LYS A 264 -9.64 6.38 -19.79
N GLY A 265 -8.90 5.78 -18.86
CA GLY A 265 -8.93 4.35 -18.59
C GLY A 265 -8.20 3.50 -19.64
N CYS A 266 -8.23 2.19 -19.45
CA CYS A 266 -7.52 1.22 -20.29
C CYS A 266 -8.27 0.94 -21.60
N VAL A 267 -7.53 0.76 -22.70
CA VAL A 267 -8.12 0.28 -23.97
C VAL A 267 -8.60 -1.16 -23.83
N ALA A 268 -7.76 -2.02 -23.26
CA ALA A 268 -8.18 -3.36 -22.84
C ALA A 268 -8.85 -3.25 -21.48
N SER A 269 -10.17 -3.10 -21.47
CA SER A 269 -10.97 -2.81 -20.26
C SER A 269 -11.00 -3.97 -19.27
N ASP A 270 -10.99 -5.20 -19.78
CA ASP A 270 -11.24 -6.41 -18.99
C ASP A 270 -10.22 -7.51 -19.28
N LEU A 271 -10.14 -8.51 -18.38
CA LEU A 271 -9.43 -9.75 -18.69
C LEU A 271 -10.33 -10.65 -19.55
N LYS A 272 -9.74 -11.24 -20.58
CA LYS A 272 -10.36 -12.31 -21.37
C LYS A 272 -9.84 -13.67 -20.92
N GLU A 273 -10.52 -14.73 -21.34
CA GLU A 273 -10.05 -16.11 -21.16
C GLU A 273 -8.60 -16.25 -21.62
N ASP A 274 -7.81 -17.01 -20.84
CA ASP A 274 -6.39 -17.21 -21.10
C ASP A 274 -6.20 -18.12 -22.31
N SER A 275 -6.11 -17.50 -23.49
CA SER A 275 -5.83 -18.13 -24.77
C SER A 275 -4.73 -17.37 -25.49
N GLU A 276 -4.04 -18.03 -26.42
CA GLU A 276 -2.95 -17.44 -27.21
C GLU A 276 -3.37 -16.13 -27.91
N GLU A 277 -4.58 -16.07 -28.45
CA GLU A 277 -5.14 -14.87 -29.11
C GLU A 277 -5.33 -13.70 -28.14
N ASN A 278 -5.65 -13.99 -26.87
CA ASN A 278 -5.95 -12.98 -25.86
C ASN A 278 -4.73 -12.57 -25.02
N ARG A 279 -3.56 -13.22 -25.17
CA ARG A 279 -2.38 -12.94 -24.33
C ARG A 279 -1.96 -11.48 -24.34
N ILE A 280 -1.84 -10.87 -25.51
CA ILE A 280 -1.42 -9.47 -25.65
C ILE A 280 -2.48 -8.52 -25.10
N HIS A 281 -3.76 -8.83 -25.31
CA HIS A 281 -4.87 -8.08 -24.72
C HIS A 281 -4.80 -8.09 -23.19
N ASN A 282 -4.66 -9.28 -22.60
CA ASN A 282 -4.57 -9.46 -21.15
C ASN A 282 -3.30 -8.81 -20.58
N LEU A 283 -2.17 -8.90 -21.28
CA LEU A 283 -0.93 -8.21 -20.90
C LEU A 283 -1.10 -6.69 -20.88
N ARG A 284 -1.68 -6.10 -21.94
CA ARG A 284 -1.96 -4.65 -22.01
C ARG A 284 -2.91 -4.20 -20.92
N HIS A 285 -3.98 -4.97 -20.67
CA HIS A 285 -4.92 -4.70 -19.57
C HIS A 285 -4.18 -4.62 -18.23
N LEU A 286 -3.37 -5.63 -17.90
CA LEU A 286 -2.67 -5.69 -16.62
C LEU A 286 -1.60 -4.60 -16.47
N ILE A 287 -0.83 -4.31 -17.53
CA ILE A 287 0.13 -3.19 -17.54
C ILE A 287 -0.60 -1.88 -17.27
N CYS A 288 -1.70 -1.62 -17.99
CA CYS A 288 -2.48 -0.40 -17.81
C CYS A 288 -3.03 -0.27 -16.38
N GLN A 289 -3.64 -1.33 -15.85
CA GLN A 289 -4.16 -1.36 -14.49
C GLN A 289 -3.06 -1.09 -13.46
N ALA A 290 -1.87 -1.67 -13.63
CA ALA A 290 -0.75 -1.43 -12.74
C ALA A 290 -0.22 0.03 -12.83
N LEU A 291 -0.13 0.60 -14.03
CA LEU A 291 0.31 1.99 -14.22
C LEU A 291 -0.69 3.02 -13.65
N ASN A 292 -1.99 2.70 -13.69
CA ASN A 292 -3.05 3.51 -13.09
C ASN A 292 -3.19 3.31 -11.57
N SER A 293 -2.77 2.15 -11.06
CA SER A 293 -2.84 1.82 -9.63
C SER A 293 -1.60 2.33 -8.90
N ARG A 294 -1.51 3.65 -8.70
CA ARG A 294 -0.42 4.26 -7.92
C ARG A 294 -0.77 4.28 -6.43
N PRO A 295 0.17 3.93 -5.53
CA PRO A 295 -0.06 4.10 -4.11
C PRO A 295 -0.14 5.60 -3.76
N ILE A 296 -0.83 5.90 -2.66
CA ILE A 296 -0.83 7.24 -2.07
C ILE A 296 0.28 7.27 -1.02
N ILE A 297 1.17 8.26 -1.12
CA ILE A 297 2.16 8.55 -0.09
C ILE A 297 1.47 9.44 0.95
N PRO A 298 1.35 9.00 2.22
CA PRO A 298 0.80 9.84 3.29
C PRO A 298 1.57 11.16 3.44
N GLU A 299 0.85 12.23 3.77
CA GLU A 299 1.48 13.48 4.20
C GLU A 299 2.28 13.24 5.51
N ASP A 300 3.51 13.74 5.54
CA ASP A 300 4.33 13.77 6.75
C ASP A 300 3.91 14.92 7.67
N LEU A 301 3.09 14.60 8.70
CA LEU A 301 2.62 15.61 9.63
C LEU A 301 3.73 16.22 10.49
N ARG A 302 4.91 15.61 10.62
CA ARG A 302 6.04 16.25 11.33
C ARG A 302 6.61 17.45 10.55
N ALA A 303 6.33 17.52 9.25
CA ALA A 303 6.71 18.61 8.35
C ALA A 303 5.52 19.56 8.03
N THR A 304 4.45 19.54 8.82
CA THR A 304 3.27 20.39 8.62
C THR A 304 3.39 21.76 9.31
N SER A 305 2.32 22.55 9.29
CA SER A 305 2.21 23.80 10.03
C SER A 305 0.78 24.02 10.55
N GLY A 306 0.61 24.89 11.54
CA GLY A 306 -0.71 25.29 12.01
C GLY A 306 -1.58 25.91 10.91
N ASP A 307 -0.99 26.65 9.97
CA ASP A 307 -1.72 27.15 8.79
C ASP A 307 -2.27 26.01 7.92
N ARG A 308 -1.48 24.96 7.66
CA ARG A 308 -1.94 23.80 6.90
C ARG A 308 -2.99 22.99 7.66
N LEU A 309 -2.79 22.81 8.97
CA LEU A 309 -3.73 22.09 9.83
C LEU A 309 -5.06 22.84 9.98
N ALA A 310 -5.04 24.17 10.00
CA ALA A 310 -6.27 24.98 10.05
C ALA A 310 -7.11 24.84 8.79
N ALA A 311 -6.48 24.66 7.62
CA ALA A 311 -7.19 24.40 6.36
C ALA A 311 -7.82 22.99 6.29
N ASP A 312 -7.44 22.07 7.19
CA ASP A 312 -7.94 20.69 7.20
C ASP A 312 -9.28 20.56 7.95
N ALA A 313 -10.31 20.09 7.25
CA ALA A 313 -11.65 19.93 7.81
C ALA A 313 -11.71 18.89 8.95
N THR A 314 -10.91 17.82 8.87
CA THR A 314 -10.86 16.78 9.91
C THR A 314 -10.28 17.36 11.20
N ILE A 315 -9.20 18.15 11.10
CA ILE A 315 -8.61 18.82 12.25
C ILE A 315 -9.59 19.83 12.85
N ARG A 316 -10.22 20.68 12.03
CA ARG A 316 -11.20 21.65 12.52
C ARG A 316 -12.36 20.98 13.26
N ASN A 317 -12.96 19.95 12.66
CA ASN A 317 -14.05 19.22 13.29
C ASN A 317 -13.61 18.53 14.60
N TYR A 318 -12.44 17.88 14.60
CA TYR A 318 -11.92 17.23 15.81
C TYR A 318 -11.72 18.23 16.96
N VAL A 319 -11.03 19.34 16.65
CA VAL A 319 -10.71 20.38 17.63
C VAL A 319 -11.97 21.05 18.16
N ARG A 320 -12.95 21.36 17.30
CA ARG A 320 -14.27 21.87 17.73
C ARG A 320 -14.96 20.96 18.75
N ASN A 321 -14.95 19.65 18.52
CA ASN A 321 -15.64 18.68 19.37
C ASN A 321 -14.90 18.39 20.68
N CYS A 322 -13.56 18.37 20.63
CA CYS A 322 -12.75 17.95 21.78
C CYS A 322 -12.43 19.11 22.73
N VAL A 323 -12.12 20.29 22.19
CA VAL A 323 -11.63 21.43 22.99
C VAL A 323 -12.80 22.15 23.68
N PRO A 324 -12.81 22.24 25.03
CA PRO A 324 -13.96 22.77 25.78
C PRO A 324 -14.45 24.17 25.36
N GLU A 325 -13.52 25.10 25.06
CA GLU A 325 -13.88 26.47 24.66
C GLU A 325 -14.51 26.55 23.27
N LEU A 326 -14.33 25.53 22.43
CA LEU A 326 -14.84 25.49 21.05
C LEU A 326 -16.11 24.65 20.89
N GLN A 327 -16.47 23.83 21.89
CA GLN A 327 -17.64 22.93 21.84
C GLN A 327 -18.98 23.68 21.65
N LYS A 328 -19.03 24.97 21.97
CA LYS A 328 -20.22 25.82 21.79
C LYS A 328 -20.42 26.25 20.34
N LEU A 329 -19.40 26.12 19.49
CA LEU A 329 -19.48 26.49 18.08
C LEU A 329 -20.31 25.47 17.30
N LYS A 330 -21.21 25.96 16.44
CA LYS A 330 -22.20 25.13 15.75
C LYS A 330 -21.62 24.45 14.53
N SER A 331 -20.72 25.10 13.80
CA SER A 331 -20.12 24.59 12.56
C SER A 331 -18.60 24.56 12.63
N SER A 332 -17.96 23.55 12.01
CA SER A 332 -16.51 23.51 11.78
C SER A 332 -16.08 24.11 10.44
N ASP A 333 -17.03 24.41 9.56
CA ASP A 333 -16.75 24.59 8.13
C ASP A 333 -17.40 25.83 7.51
N GLU A 334 -18.17 26.60 8.29
CA GLU A 334 -18.92 27.75 7.78
C GLU A 334 -18.77 29.00 8.66
N GLY A 335 -18.82 30.16 8.01
CA GLY A 335 -18.97 31.46 8.64
C GLY A 335 -17.91 31.79 9.69
N GLN A 336 -18.35 32.50 10.74
CA GLN A 336 -17.49 32.98 11.82
C GLN A 336 -16.94 31.83 12.70
N ASP A 337 -17.69 30.74 12.85
CA ASP A 337 -17.26 29.59 13.64
C ASP A 337 -16.02 28.95 13.03
N LYS A 338 -16.00 28.73 11.70
CA LYS A 338 -14.82 28.25 10.98
C LYS A 338 -13.62 29.17 11.19
N THR A 339 -13.77 30.47 10.98
CA THR A 339 -12.68 31.44 11.17
C THR A 339 -12.12 31.41 12.59
N THR A 340 -12.99 31.25 13.59
CA THR A 340 -12.60 31.12 15.01
C THR A 340 -11.77 29.87 15.25
N ILE A 341 -12.21 28.72 14.71
CA ILE A 341 -11.47 27.45 14.82
C ILE A 341 -10.14 27.51 14.08
N GLU A 342 -10.11 28.07 12.86
CA GLU A 342 -8.87 28.23 12.09
C GLU A 342 -7.85 29.07 12.83
N THR A 343 -8.29 30.18 13.42
CA THR A 343 -7.42 31.06 14.23
C THR A 343 -6.86 30.31 15.42
N PHE A 344 -7.71 29.59 16.16
CA PHE A 344 -7.29 28.76 17.28
C PHE A 344 -6.26 27.70 16.86
N VAL A 345 -6.52 26.96 15.77
CA VAL A 345 -5.63 25.90 15.27
C VAL A 345 -4.26 26.49 14.89
N LYS A 346 -4.22 27.61 14.17
CA LYS A 346 -2.97 28.31 13.82
C LYS A 346 -2.17 28.72 15.05
N GLU A 347 -2.84 29.34 16.02
CA GLU A 347 -2.18 29.84 17.22
C GLU A 347 -1.66 28.72 18.12
N LYS A 348 -2.42 27.64 18.30
CA LYS A 348 -2.03 26.54 19.19
C LYS A 348 -0.95 25.66 18.57
N TYR A 349 -1.10 25.28 17.30
CA TYR A 349 -0.09 24.46 16.62
C TYR A 349 1.18 25.23 16.25
N GLY A 350 1.13 26.55 16.13
CA GLY A 350 2.21 27.36 15.60
C GLY A 350 2.03 27.59 14.10
N LYS A 351 2.18 28.84 13.64
CA LYS A 351 1.73 29.25 12.30
C LYS A 351 2.50 28.54 11.19
N ASN A 352 3.82 28.49 11.33
CA ASN A 352 4.77 27.90 10.37
C ASN A 352 5.29 26.52 10.81
N ASN A 353 6.12 25.92 9.97
CA ASN A 353 6.66 24.57 10.22
C ASN A 353 7.60 24.53 11.43
N GLU A 354 8.43 25.54 11.60
CA GLU A 354 9.41 25.64 12.67
C GLU A 354 8.72 25.72 14.05
N GLU A 355 7.70 26.57 14.18
CA GLU A 355 6.91 26.68 15.41
C GLU A 355 6.19 25.37 15.73
N PHE A 356 5.59 24.72 14.73
CA PHE A 356 4.96 23.41 14.91
C PHE A 356 5.96 22.36 15.37
N LYS A 357 7.12 22.29 14.71
CA LYS A 357 8.17 21.33 15.03
C LYS A 357 8.66 21.50 16.46
N GLN A 358 8.94 22.73 16.90
CA GLN A 358 9.37 22.99 18.27
C GLN A 358 8.31 22.59 19.31
N ARG A 359 7.04 22.90 19.05
CA ARG A 359 5.95 22.68 20.02
C ARG A 359 5.47 21.25 20.11
N PHE A 360 5.36 20.56 18.97
CA PHE A 360 4.73 19.24 18.90
C PHE A 360 5.74 18.13 18.60
N VAL A 361 6.72 18.35 17.72
CA VAL A 361 7.63 17.27 17.31
C VAL A 361 8.78 17.10 18.30
N GLU A 362 9.46 18.18 18.66
CA GLU A 362 10.61 18.15 19.58
C GLU A 362 10.17 17.86 21.02
N SER A 363 8.98 18.29 21.40
CA SER A 363 8.40 18.03 22.72
C SER A 363 8.14 16.54 22.97
N LEU A 364 7.91 15.72 21.93
CA LEU A 364 7.79 14.27 22.08
C LEU A 364 8.97 13.64 22.84
N THR A 365 10.18 14.17 22.64
CA THR A 365 11.40 13.66 23.29
C THR A 365 11.45 13.96 24.79
N LYS A 366 10.67 14.97 25.24
CA LYS A 366 10.61 15.43 26.62
C LYS A 366 9.46 14.77 27.39
N LEU A 367 8.46 14.26 26.68
CA LEU A 367 7.29 13.64 27.29
C LEU A 367 7.63 12.29 27.90
N ARG A 368 7.20 12.10 29.15
CA ARG A 368 7.37 10.85 29.89
C ARG A 368 6.03 10.35 30.45
N PRO A 369 5.11 9.83 29.61
CA PRO A 369 3.86 9.24 30.07
C PRO A 369 4.11 8.13 31.10
N VAL A 370 3.18 7.96 32.04
CA VAL A 370 3.28 6.91 33.05
C VAL A 370 2.82 5.58 32.46
N VAL A 371 3.71 4.60 32.41
CA VAL A 371 3.41 3.21 32.06
C VAL A 371 3.06 2.45 33.34
N ARG A 372 1.87 1.84 33.38
CA ARG A 372 1.45 0.98 34.51
C ARG A 372 1.53 -0.48 34.09
N ALA A 373 2.70 -1.10 34.26
CA ALA A 373 2.91 -2.50 33.96
C ALA A 373 2.87 -3.35 35.23
N GLY A 374 1.80 -4.13 35.41
CA GLY A 374 1.62 -4.96 36.60
C GLY A 374 1.44 -4.13 37.88
N LYS A 375 2.33 -4.30 38.86
CA LYS A 375 2.25 -3.63 40.17
C LYS A 375 2.97 -2.27 40.22
N THR A 376 3.75 -1.91 39.20
CA THR A 376 4.55 -0.68 39.19
C THR A 376 4.00 0.32 38.17
N SER A 377 4.23 1.61 38.46
CA SER A 377 3.87 2.74 37.59
C SER A 377 5.08 3.65 37.46
N GLU A 378 5.61 3.82 36.26
CA GLU A 378 6.86 4.56 36.05
C GLU A 378 6.75 5.53 34.86
N PRO A 379 7.20 6.79 35.00
CA PRO A 379 7.36 7.70 33.87
C PRO A 379 8.41 7.15 32.90
N THR A 380 8.01 6.91 31.65
CA THR A 380 8.88 6.32 30.63
C THR A 380 8.99 7.25 29.44
N GLU A 381 10.20 7.38 28.86
CA GLU A 381 10.40 8.17 27.63
C GLU A 381 9.45 7.69 26.53
N LEU A 382 8.66 8.62 25.98
CA LEU A 382 7.61 8.31 25.01
C LEU A 382 8.11 7.45 23.84
N THR A 383 9.31 7.75 23.34
CA THR A 383 9.94 7.03 22.22
C THR A 383 10.34 5.59 22.52
N LYS A 384 10.35 5.18 23.79
CA LYS A 384 10.63 3.81 24.24
C LYS A 384 9.37 2.98 24.52
N ILE A 385 8.18 3.60 24.50
CA ILE A 385 6.91 2.93 24.79
C ILE A 385 6.39 2.25 23.52
N SER A 386 6.18 0.93 23.57
CA SER A 386 5.65 0.12 22.47
C SER A 386 4.96 -1.15 22.99
N GLY A 387 4.22 -1.85 22.12
CA GLY A 387 3.56 -3.12 22.45
C GLY A 387 2.65 -2.99 23.69
N GLY A 388 2.69 -3.97 24.60
CA GLY A 388 1.85 -3.96 25.80
C GLY A 388 2.07 -2.75 26.72
N ALA A 389 3.24 -2.10 26.69
CA ALA A 389 3.47 -0.86 27.43
C ALA A 389 2.65 0.32 26.88
N PHE A 390 2.41 0.34 25.56
CA PHE A 390 1.53 1.32 24.94
C PHE A 390 0.11 1.21 25.49
N ASP A 391 -0.47 0.00 25.45
CA ASP A 391 -1.84 -0.25 25.92
C ASP A 391 -1.98 0.06 27.43
N ALA A 392 -0.97 -0.31 28.22
CA ALA A 392 -0.90 0.02 29.64
C ALA A 392 -0.88 1.54 29.90
N THR A 393 -0.14 2.32 29.10
CA THR A 393 -0.12 3.78 29.22
C THR A 393 -1.47 4.41 28.88
N ILE A 394 -2.07 4.02 27.74
CA ILE A 394 -3.33 4.61 27.29
C ILE A 394 -4.46 4.28 28.29
N SER A 395 -4.59 3.02 28.70
CA SER A 395 -5.62 2.58 29.65
C SER A 395 -5.43 3.20 31.04
N HIS A 396 -4.20 3.35 31.51
CA HIS A 396 -3.91 4.03 32.78
C HIS A 396 -4.26 5.52 32.74
N ALA A 397 -3.95 6.21 31.63
CA ALA A 397 -4.32 7.61 31.45
C ALA A 397 -5.84 7.80 31.44
N GLU A 398 -6.58 6.88 30.81
CA GLU A 398 -8.05 6.88 30.83
C GLU A 398 -8.61 6.64 32.24
N GLY A 399 -8.08 5.65 32.96
CA GLY A 399 -8.48 5.40 34.35
C GLY A 399 -8.26 6.61 35.26
N LYS A 400 -7.16 7.36 35.06
CA LYS A 400 -6.92 8.62 35.78
C LYS A 400 -7.95 9.70 35.43
N ARG A 401 -8.43 9.76 34.19
CA ARG A 401 -9.48 10.72 33.78
C ARG A 401 -10.80 10.38 34.45
N ASN A 402 -11.23 9.12 34.37
CA ASN A 402 -12.47 8.66 34.99
C ASN A 402 -12.48 8.89 36.51
N ALA A 403 -11.33 8.71 37.17
CA ALA A 403 -11.19 9.01 38.59
C ALA A 403 -11.36 10.52 38.88
N LYS A 404 -10.76 11.41 38.08
CA LYS A 404 -10.92 12.87 38.21
C LYS A 404 -12.38 13.31 38.00
N GLU A 405 -13.08 12.71 37.04
CA GLU A 405 -14.50 12.97 36.78
C GLU A 405 -15.36 12.55 37.98
N ALA A 406 -15.19 11.33 38.46
CA ALA A 406 -15.91 10.83 39.64
C ALA A 406 -15.65 11.66 40.90
N ASP A 407 -14.42 12.15 41.10
CA ASP A 407 -14.10 13.03 42.24
C ASP A 407 -14.70 14.43 42.10
N THR A 408 -14.89 14.91 40.87
CA THR A 408 -15.55 16.19 40.61
C THR A 408 -17.06 16.08 40.85
N GLU A 409 -17.69 14.99 40.43
CA GLU A 409 -19.10 14.69 40.72
C GLU A 409 -19.37 14.58 42.23
N LYS A 410 -18.47 13.93 42.97
CA LYS A 410 -18.58 13.89 44.44
C LYS A 410 -18.51 15.27 45.07
N LYS A 411 -17.73 16.20 44.51
CA LYS A 411 -17.60 17.58 45.03
C LYS A 411 -18.78 18.47 44.63
N SER A 412 -19.36 18.28 43.45
CA SER A 412 -20.56 19.03 43.01
C SER A 412 -21.85 18.53 43.66
N GLY A 413 -21.88 17.29 44.15
CA GLY A 413 -22.98 16.76 44.98
C GLY A 413 -23.08 17.38 46.39
N PHE A 414 -22.09 18.17 46.82
CA PHE A 414 -22.07 18.81 48.15
C PHE A 414 -22.77 20.18 48.23
N THR A 415 -23.39 20.68 47.16
CA THR A 415 -24.18 21.94 47.21
C THR A 415 -25.67 21.76 47.49
N ALA A 416 -26.15 20.53 47.75
CA ALA A 416 -27.52 20.28 48.21
C ALA A 416 -27.62 19.40 49.46
N ALA A 417 -26.52 19.20 50.19
CA ALA A 417 -26.60 18.76 51.56
C ALA A 417 -26.69 20.01 52.43
N ILE A 418 -27.92 20.41 52.80
CA ILE A 418 -28.10 21.14 54.06
C ILE A 418 -27.30 20.34 55.08
N ASP A 419 -26.28 20.98 55.66
CA ASP A 419 -25.45 20.40 56.70
C ASP A 419 -26.37 19.94 57.84
N SER A 420 -26.74 18.66 57.79
CA SER A 420 -27.75 18.06 58.65
C SER A 420 -27.29 18.08 60.10
N LYS A 421 -25.97 18.10 60.34
CA LYS A 421 -25.38 18.24 61.66
C LYS A 421 -25.58 19.61 62.27
N THR A 422 -25.45 20.72 61.53
CA THR A 422 -25.70 22.06 62.09
C THR A 422 -27.19 22.38 62.24
N THR A 423 -28.07 21.66 61.54
CA THR A 423 -29.52 21.87 61.62
C THR A 423 -30.16 21.09 62.78
N GLU A 424 -29.71 19.84 63.03
CA GLU A 424 -30.13 19.07 64.22
C GLU A 424 -29.83 19.81 65.53
N ASP A 425 -28.61 20.35 65.69
CA ASP A 425 -28.22 21.10 66.89
C ASP A 425 -29.01 22.41 67.04
N LYS A 426 -29.49 23.01 65.95
CA LYS A 426 -30.28 24.25 65.99
C LYS A 426 -31.75 24.02 66.35
N CYS A 427 -32.27 22.80 66.17
CA CYS A 427 -33.68 22.47 66.43
C CYS A 427 -33.90 21.74 67.77
N LYS A 428 -32.88 21.10 68.35
CA LYS A 428 -33.04 20.24 69.52
C LYS A 428 -33.38 21.01 70.80
N ASP A 429 -34.38 20.52 71.54
CA ASP A 429 -34.81 20.96 72.89
C ASP A 429 -35.20 22.44 73.04
N LYS A 430 -35.58 23.12 71.95
CA LYS A 430 -36.09 24.50 72.02
C LYS A 430 -37.57 24.56 72.41
N PRO A 431 -37.96 25.52 73.27
CA PRO A 431 -39.37 25.79 73.54
C PRO A 431 -40.08 26.30 72.29
N GLN A 432 -41.40 26.14 72.21
CA GLN A 432 -42.21 26.42 71.01
C GLN A 432 -41.99 27.82 70.42
N GLY A 433 -41.72 28.85 71.25
CA GLY A 433 -41.47 30.21 70.79
C GLY A 433 -40.17 30.41 69.99
N ASP A 434 -39.18 29.53 70.18
CA ASP A 434 -37.86 29.61 69.55
C ASP A 434 -37.70 28.61 68.39
N CYS A 435 -38.72 27.78 68.13
CA CYS A 435 -38.75 26.81 67.04
C CYS A 435 -39.23 27.48 65.74
N LYS A 436 -38.33 28.20 65.04
CA LYS A 436 -38.67 28.92 63.81
C LYS A 436 -38.48 28.06 62.56
N GLU A 437 -39.47 28.05 61.68
CA GLU A 437 -39.42 27.34 60.39
C GLU A 437 -38.29 27.83 59.47
N GLU A 438 -37.89 29.10 59.58
CA GLU A 438 -36.77 29.68 58.83
C GLU A 438 -35.43 29.00 59.10
N ASN A 439 -35.29 28.29 60.24
CA ASN A 439 -34.09 27.51 60.59
C ASN A 439 -34.16 26.05 60.13
N GLY A 440 -35.18 25.65 59.35
CA GLY A 440 -35.39 24.27 58.94
C GLY A 440 -35.96 23.36 60.04
N CYS A 441 -36.55 23.94 61.09
CA CYS A 441 -37.19 23.22 62.19
C CYS A 441 -38.73 23.25 62.09
N GLU A 442 -39.40 22.22 62.59
CA GLU A 442 -40.85 22.16 62.80
C GLU A 442 -41.16 21.72 64.25
N PHE A 443 -42.24 22.23 64.84
CA PHE A 443 -42.69 21.80 66.16
C PHE A 443 -43.77 20.74 66.02
N LYS A 444 -43.45 19.49 66.37
CA LYS A 444 -44.36 18.34 66.33
C LYS A 444 -44.20 17.50 67.59
N GLU A 445 -45.30 16.87 68.03
CA GLU A 445 -45.32 15.97 69.19
C GLU A 445 -44.76 16.60 70.49
N GLY A 446 -44.95 17.92 70.65
CA GLY A 446 -44.46 18.66 71.82
C GLY A 446 -42.97 18.95 71.84
N LYS A 447 -42.25 18.76 70.72
CA LYS A 447 -40.81 19.05 70.59
C LYS A 447 -40.48 19.75 69.28
N CYS A 448 -39.43 20.57 69.29
CA CYS A 448 -38.86 21.15 68.08
C CYS A 448 -37.93 20.12 67.42
N GLN A 449 -38.16 19.82 66.14
CA GLN A 449 -37.41 18.82 65.38
C GLN A 449 -37.09 19.33 63.97
N VAL A 450 -36.17 18.70 63.25
CA VAL A 450 -35.83 19.12 61.87
C VAL A 450 -36.99 18.79 60.93
N LYS A 451 -37.35 19.73 60.06
CA LYS A 451 -38.42 19.58 59.07
C LYS A 451 -37.99 18.59 57.99
N VAL A 452 -38.59 17.40 57.99
CA VAL A 452 -38.30 16.36 57.00
C VAL A 452 -39.14 16.63 55.74
N THR A 453 -38.49 17.02 54.64
CA THR A 453 -39.11 17.08 53.31
C THR A 453 -39.15 15.68 52.69
N THR A 454 -40.21 14.92 52.96
CA THR A 454 -40.47 13.67 52.24
C THR A 454 -40.91 13.99 50.81
N THR A 455 -40.08 13.60 49.84
CA THR A 455 -40.45 13.58 48.42
C THR A 455 -41.50 12.49 48.20
N THR A 456 -42.64 12.85 47.65
CA THR A 456 -43.76 11.94 47.33
C THR A 456 -43.50 11.13 46.06
N GLY A 457 -43.65 9.81 46.17
CA GLY A 457 -43.69 8.79 45.13
C GLY A 457 -43.34 7.43 45.77
N THR A 458 -44.13 6.36 45.76
CA THR A 458 -45.20 5.92 44.87
C THR A 458 -46.06 4.89 45.62
N ASP A 459 -47.38 4.89 45.39
CA ASP A 459 -48.35 3.92 45.92
C ASP A 459 -48.21 2.51 45.32
N GLY A 460 -48.48 1.47 46.13
CA GLY A 460 -49.16 0.25 45.69
C GLY A 460 -48.45 -1.11 45.81
N LYS A 461 -48.58 -1.77 46.99
CA LYS A 461 -48.87 -3.23 47.29
C LYS A 461 -48.51 -4.31 46.22
N THR A 462 -47.98 -5.52 46.49
CA THR A 462 -48.04 -6.52 47.60
C THR A 462 -46.99 -7.62 47.29
N THR A 463 -45.97 -7.90 48.12
CA THR A 463 -45.80 -9.00 49.11
C THR A 463 -45.91 -10.48 48.65
N ASN A 464 -44.77 -11.19 48.79
CA ASN A 464 -44.49 -12.65 48.98
C ASN A 464 -44.66 -13.61 47.76
N THR A 465 -43.78 -14.59 47.48
CA THR A 465 -43.19 -15.61 48.37
C THR A 465 -42.05 -16.43 47.68
N THR A 466 -41.16 -17.02 48.50
CA THR A 466 -40.48 -18.34 48.34
C THR A 466 -39.17 -18.47 47.53
N GLY A 467 -38.09 -18.85 48.23
CA GLY A 467 -37.29 -20.03 47.87
C GLY A 467 -35.81 -19.83 47.46
N SER A 468 -34.90 -20.06 48.41
CA SER A 468 -33.58 -20.75 48.34
C SER A 468 -32.87 -20.88 46.97
N ASN A 469 -31.58 -20.54 46.80
CA ASN A 469 -30.44 -21.18 47.45
C ASN A 469 -29.14 -20.35 47.34
N SER A 470 -28.33 -20.50 48.39
CA SER A 470 -26.90 -20.22 48.52
C SER A 470 -26.03 -20.98 47.52
N LEU A 471 -24.99 -20.31 46.98
CA LEU A 471 -23.74 -20.96 46.55
C LEU A 471 -22.54 -20.13 46.99
N VAL A 472 -21.87 -20.67 47.99
CA VAL A 472 -20.52 -20.35 48.47
C VAL A 472 -19.51 -20.92 47.46
N ILE A 473 -18.48 -20.15 47.11
CA ILE A 473 -17.22 -20.71 46.60
C ILE A 473 -16.14 -20.30 47.58
N ASN A 474 -15.57 -21.30 48.26
CA ASN A 474 -14.48 -21.19 49.22
C ASN A 474 -13.12 -21.07 48.51
N LYS A 475 -12.15 -20.59 49.31
CA LYS A 475 -10.71 -20.43 49.06
C LYS A 475 -10.04 -21.52 48.24
#